data_AF-A0A2T1FZA8-F1
#
_entry.id   AF-A0A2T1FZA8-F1
#
_cell.length_a   1.000
_cell.length_b   1.000
_cell.length_c   1.000
_cell.angle_alpha   90.00
_cell.angle_beta   90.00
_cell.angle_gamma   90.00
#
_symmetry.space_group_name_H-M   'P 1'
#
loop_
_entity.id
_entity.type
_entity.pdbx_description
1 polymer ?
#
loop_
_entity_poly.entity_id
_entity_poly.type
_entity_poly.pdbx_seq_one_letter_code
_entity_poly.pdbx_strand_id
1 'polypeptide(L)'
;MKIGIKFNRLTYREYIYILDRYQKYTDFNPLALYRSIIENNKLDLTQKIAIRDLAHQQFAKFFEFLQIKDPYTYIAVSTLGETLTNGDESKLWGKIIENQEKILKAKRIKHRNFGIYSRYNQTNIHCPFNGAMVRRDGGVNPHLASAPSMHFGSDKNWFNKYESAKRRSAKKRAFRDNKVDIET
;
A
#
# COMPACT_ATOMS: atom_id res chain seq x y z
N MET A 1 13.87 2.18 27.94
CA MET A 1 12.93 3.31 28.20
C MET A 1 11.75 3.19 27.23
N LYS A 2 10.69 3.98 27.44
CA LYS A 2 9.56 4.14 26.50
C LYS A 2 9.38 5.62 26.21
N ILE A 3 8.93 5.95 25.00
CA ILE A 3 8.60 7.33 24.60
C ILE A 3 7.29 7.74 25.25
N GLY A 4 6.31 6.83 25.27
CA GLY A 4 5.03 7.03 25.98
C GLY A 4 4.07 8.05 25.33
N ILE A 5 4.46 8.67 24.21
CA ILE A 5 3.64 9.62 23.46
C ILE A 5 3.73 9.34 21.95
N LYS A 6 2.68 9.69 21.21
CA LYS A 6 2.66 9.55 19.74
C LYS A 6 3.61 10.57 19.10
N PHE A 7 4.37 10.13 18.09
CA PHE A 7 5.31 10.99 17.38
C PHE A 7 4.66 12.26 16.80
N ASN A 8 3.42 12.19 16.32
CA ASN A 8 2.73 13.33 15.71
C ASN A 8 2.33 14.43 16.72
N ARG A 9 2.58 14.22 18.02
CA ARG A 9 2.39 15.23 19.07
C ARG A 9 3.69 15.91 19.49
N LEU A 10 4.83 15.40 19.04
CA LEU A 10 6.15 15.92 19.38
C LEU A 10 6.40 17.29 18.74
N THR A 11 7.23 18.08 19.41
CA THR A 11 7.88 19.25 18.87
C THR A 11 9.13 18.85 18.08
N TYR A 12 9.67 19.78 17.29
CA TYR A 12 10.91 19.57 16.56
C TYR A 12 12.06 19.12 17.46
N ARG A 13 12.26 19.77 18.61
CA ARG A 13 13.35 19.44 19.56
C ARG A 13 13.21 18.01 20.10
N GLU A 14 12.00 17.58 20.42
CA GLU A 14 11.75 16.23 20.92
C GLU A 14 12.01 15.17 19.85
N TYR A 15 11.67 15.44 18.58
CA TYR A 15 12.05 14.54 17.48
C TYR A 15 13.56 14.34 17.40
N ILE A 16 14.33 15.44 17.39
CA ILE A 16 15.79 15.36 17.34
C ILE A 16 16.34 14.57 18.53
N TYR A 17 15.85 14.87 19.74
CA TYR A 17 16.27 14.18 20.96
C TYR A 17 16.00 12.67 20.92
N ILE A 18 14.84 12.27 20.41
CA ILE A 18 14.44 10.87 20.31
C ILE A 18 15.22 10.15 19.20
N LEU A 19 15.39 10.77 18.03
CA LEU A 19 16.13 10.18 16.90
C LEU A 19 17.60 9.92 17.24
N ASP A 20 18.23 10.84 17.96
CA ASP A 20 19.60 10.70 18.46
C ASP A 20 19.75 9.54 19.46
N ARG A 21 18.65 9.15 20.14
CA ARG A 21 18.65 8.14 21.21
C ARG A 21 17.72 6.97 20.93
N TYR A 22 17.37 6.71 19.66
CA TYR A 22 16.28 5.79 19.30
C TYR A 22 16.42 4.40 19.94
N GLN A 23 17.65 3.90 20.06
CA GLN A 23 17.98 2.59 20.64
C GLN A 23 17.56 2.44 22.10
N LYS A 24 17.41 3.56 22.84
CA LYS A 24 16.99 3.54 24.25
C LYS A 24 15.49 3.27 24.41
N TYR A 25 14.72 3.39 23.34
CA TYR A 25 13.26 3.32 23.36
C TYR A 25 12.77 1.99 22.81
N THR A 26 12.13 1.21 23.68
CA THR A 26 11.56 -0.12 23.34
C THR A 26 10.34 -0.04 22.43
N ASP A 27 9.65 1.10 22.43
CA ASP A 27 8.44 1.39 21.65
C ASP A 27 8.71 2.25 20.41
N PHE A 28 9.98 2.46 20.03
CA PHE A 28 10.32 3.21 18.83
C PHE A 28 9.92 2.45 17.56
N ASN A 29 9.16 3.12 16.69
CA ASN A 29 8.67 2.55 15.43
C ASN A 29 9.04 3.45 14.24
N PRO A 30 10.03 3.06 13.41
CA PRO A 30 10.45 3.84 12.25
C PRO A 30 9.32 4.12 11.25
N LEU A 31 8.38 3.19 11.05
CA LEU A 31 7.27 3.41 10.11
C LEU A 31 6.28 4.46 10.64
N ALA A 32 6.03 4.44 11.95
CA ALA A 32 5.17 5.44 12.59
C ALA A 32 5.82 6.83 12.61
N LEU A 33 7.15 6.89 12.74
CA LEU A 33 7.93 8.12 12.62
C LEU A 33 7.73 8.80 11.26
N TYR A 34 7.84 8.06 10.14
CA TYR A 34 7.65 8.68 8.82
C TYR A 34 6.24 9.22 8.63
N ARG A 35 5.21 8.46 9.06
CA ARG A 35 3.83 8.92 8.98
C ARG A 35 3.61 10.19 9.80
N SER A 36 4.20 10.26 10.98
CA SER A 36 4.03 11.40 11.87
C SER A 36 4.69 12.69 11.39
N ILE A 37 5.69 12.63 10.51
CA ILE A 37 6.25 13.83 9.86
C ILE A 37 5.17 14.55 9.06
N ILE A 38 4.32 13.79 8.35
CA ILE A 38 3.24 14.34 7.53
C ILE A 38 2.09 14.83 8.41
N GLU A 39 1.65 13.99 9.36
CA GLU A 39 0.49 14.27 10.21
C GLU A 39 0.71 15.39 11.24
N ASN A 40 1.95 15.73 11.57
CA ASN A 40 2.23 16.71 12.63
C ASN A 40 2.08 18.15 12.10
N ASN A 41 1.18 18.89 12.75
CA ASN A 41 0.86 20.29 12.45
C ASN A 41 1.74 21.31 13.22
N LYS A 42 2.54 20.86 14.19
CA LYS A 42 3.49 21.71 14.93
C LYS A 42 4.81 21.92 14.18
N LEU A 43 5.05 21.14 13.13
CA LEU A 43 6.27 21.21 12.33
C LEU A 43 6.03 22.06 11.08
N ASP A 44 6.91 23.02 10.84
CA ASP A 44 7.00 23.68 9.54
C ASP A 44 7.67 22.77 8.48
N LEU A 45 7.65 23.20 7.22
CA LEU A 45 8.21 22.40 6.11
C LEU A 45 9.71 22.11 6.29
N THR A 46 10.48 23.10 6.71
CA THR A 46 11.93 22.97 6.91
C THR A 46 12.24 21.96 8.01
N GLN A 47 11.48 21.99 9.11
CA GLN A 47 11.57 21.03 10.20
C GLN A 47 11.19 19.62 9.75
N LYS A 48 10.13 19.47 8.95
CA LYS A 48 9.73 18.17 8.37
C LYS A 48 10.84 17.57 7.50
N ILE A 49 11.46 18.39 6.65
CA ILE A 49 12.60 17.99 5.80
C ILE A 49 13.79 17.57 6.66
N ALA A 50 14.17 18.37 7.66
CA ALA A 50 15.29 18.04 8.55
C ALA A 50 15.07 16.71 9.30
N ILE A 51 13.86 16.49 9.85
CA ILE A 51 13.51 15.24 10.52
C ILE A 51 13.55 14.05 9.54
N ARG A 52 13.01 14.23 8.32
CA ARG A 52 13.05 13.20 7.27
C ARG A 52 14.49 12.79 6.96
N ASP A 53 15.37 13.76 6.75
CA ASP A 53 16.74 13.51 6.32
C ASP A 53 17.53 12.78 7.42
N LEU A 54 17.37 13.20 8.68
CA LEU A 54 17.91 12.49 9.84
C LEU A 54 17.35 11.06 9.96
N ALA A 55 16.05 10.89 9.72
CA ALA A 55 15.44 9.56 9.74
C ALA A 55 15.99 8.67 8.61
N HIS A 56 16.20 9.19 7.40
CA HIS A 56 16.76 8.42 6.29
C HIS A 56 18.16 7.91 6.56
N GLN A 57 19.01 8.70 7.23
CA GLN A 57 20.37 8.28 7.60
C GLN A 57 20.38 6.96 8.40
N GLN A 58 19.36 6.74 9.22
CA GLN A 58 19.31 5.59 10.13
C GLN A 58 18.31 4.51 9.70
N PHE A 59 17.20 4.91 9.08
CA PHE A 59 16.03 4.06 8.86
C PHE A 59 15.60 3.97 7.39
N ALA A 60 16.47 4.29 6.43
CA ALA A 60 16.17 4.19 4.99
C ALA A 60 15.52 2.85 4.59
N LYS A 61 15.98 1.72 5.13
CA LYS A 61 15.38 0.40 4.83
C LYS A 61 13.91 0.29 5.26
N PHE A 62 13.52 0.93 6.36
CA PHE A 62 12.13 1.00 6.81
C PHE A 62 11.32 1.95 5.92
N PHE A 63 11.92 3.06 5.51
CA PHE A 63 11.32 3.97 4.54
C PHE A 63 10.98 3.26 3.23
N GLU A 64 11.93 2.54 2.64
CA GLU A 64 11.70 1.75 1.42
C GLU A 64 10.58 0.72 1.58
N PHE A 65 10.41 0.18 2.78
CA PHE A 65 9.34 -0.78 3.06
C PHE A 65 7.95 -0.13 3.12
N LEU A 66 7.84 1.18 3.31
CA LEU A 66 6.57 1.91 3.20
C LEU A 66 5.99 1.80 1.80
N GLN A 67 6.79 1.65 0.75
CA GLN A 67 6.26 1.45 -0.60
C GLN A 67 5.23 0.32 -0.65
N ILE A 68 5.38 -0.72 0.18
CA ILE A 68 4.42 -1.83 0.24
C ILE A 68 3.41 -1.71 1.38
N LYS A 69 3.79 -1.12 2.52
CA LYS A 69 2.91 -1.01 3.69
C LYS A 69 1.96 0.18 3.62
N ASP A 70 2.43 1.32 3.13
CA ASP A 70 1.76 2.61 3.08
C ASP A 70 2.41 3.52 2.02
N PRO A 71 2.16 3.25 0.72
CA PRO A 71 2.74 4.01 -0.39
C PRO A 71 2.36 5.49 -0.38
N TYR A 72 1.21 5.86 0.20
CA TYR A 72 0.82 7.27 0.32
C TYR A 72 1.78 8.03 1.23
N THR A 73 2.09 7.46 2.41
CA THR A 73 3.11 8.04 3.29
C THR A 73 4.47 8.07 2.60
N TYR A 74 4.84 7.03 1.86
CA TYR A 74 6.09 7.00 1.10
C TYR A 74 6.18 8.18 0.13
N ILE A 75 5.14 8.38 -0.70
CA ILE A 75 5.08 9.50 -1.65
C ILE A 75 5.19 10.83 -0.91
N ALA A 76 4.29 11.08 0.04
CA ALA A 76 4.20 12.34 0.75
C ALA A 76 5.53 12.74 1.42
N VAL A 77 6.25 11.78 1.99
CA VAL A 77 7.57 12.02 2.59
C VAL A 77 8.66 12.18 1.53
N SER A 78 8.63 11.38 0.46
CA SER A 78 9.63 11.45 -0.62
C SER A 78 9.59 12.78 -1.37
N THR A 79 8.40 13.37 -1.52
CA THR A 79 8.17 14.62 -2.27
C THR A 79 7.91 15.81 -1.34
N LEU A 80 8.34 15.73 -0.07
CA LEU A 80 8.22 16.83 0.89
C LEU A 80 8.89 18.10 0.33
N GLY A 81 8.10 19.15 0.15
CA GLY A 81 8.57 20.45 -0.37
C GLY A 81 8.55 20.57 -1.89
N GLU A 82 8.08 19.54 -2.60
CA GLU A 82 7.94 19.55 -4.05
C GLU A 82 6.47 19.75 -4.45
N THR A 83 6.26 20.50 -5.53
CA THR A 83 4.94 20.61 -6.18
C THR A 83 4.91 19.62 -7.34
N LEU A 84 4.10 18.58 -7.22
CA LEU A 84 3.96 17.56 -8.26
C LEU A 84 2.88 17.95 -9.25
N THR A 85 3.13 17.70 -10.53
CA THR A 85 2.05 17.66 -11.52
C THR A 85 1.36 16.30 -11.50
N ASN A 86 0.14 16.21 -12.04
CA ASN A 86 -0.56 14.94 -12.22
C ASN A 86 0.28 13.91 -13.02
N GLY A 87 1.12 14.38 -13.95
CA GLY A 87 2.03 13.54 -14.72
C GLY A 87 3.16 12.96 -13.87
N ASP A 88 3.71 13.75 -12.95
CA ASP A 88 4.77 13.32 -12.03
C ASP A 88 4.24 12.31 -11.02
N GLU A 89 3.05 12.57 -10.47
CA GLU A 89 2.36 11.64 -9.58
C GLU A 89 2.14 10.28 -10.25
N SER A 90 1.65 10.27 -11.49
CA SER A 90 1.41 9.04 -12.25
C SER A 90 2.70 8.24 -12.46
N LYS A 91 3.80 8.91 -12.85
CA LYS A 91 5.12 8.27 -13.00
C LYS A 91 5.63 7.71 -11.68
N LEU A 92 5.48 8.45 -10.59
CA LEU A 92 5.91 8.03 -9.25
C LEU A 92 5.13 6.80 -8.78
N TRP A 93 3.82 6.79 -8.99
CA TRP A 93 2.98 5.63 -8.72
C TRP A 93 3.38 4.41 -9.53
N GLY A 94 3.67 4.56 -10.82
CA GLY A 94 4.19 3.48 -11.66
C GLY A 94 5.46 2.87 -11.08
N LYS A 95 6.42 3.71 -10.68
CA LYS A 95 7.68 3.29 -10.06
C LYS A 95 7.46 2.56 -8.72
N ILE A 96 6.51 3.02 -7.91
CA ILE A 96 6.14 2.37 -6.65
C ILE A 96 5.58 0.97 -6.91
N ILE A 97 4.71 0.80 -7.90
CA ILE A 97 4.15 -0.51 -8.25
C ILE A 97 5.27 -1.48 -8.69
N GLU A 98 6.20 -1.02 -9.54
CA GLU A 98 7.37 -1.83 -9.94
C GLU A 98 8.24 -2.22 -8.75
N ASN A 99 8.50 -1.29 -7.84
CA ASN A 99 9.31 -1.53 -6.66
C ASN A 99 8.61 -2.47 -5.67
N GLN A 100 7.28 -2.34 -5.48
CA GLN A 100 6.49 -3.26 -4.69
C GLN A 100 6.66 -4.70 -5.21
N GLU A 101 6.56 -4.91 -6.52
CA GLU A 101 6.77 -6.22 -7.13
C GLU A 101 8.19 -6.74 -6.86
N LYS A 102 9.22 -5.90 -7.09
CA LYS A 102 10.63 -6.25 -6.83
C LYS A 102 10.86 -6.64 -5.37
N ILE A 103 10.36 -5.85 -4.42
CA ILE A 103 10.56 -6.10 -2.99
C ILE A 103 9.83 -7.37 -2.57
N LEU A 104 8.59 -7.60 -3.02
CA LEU A 104 7.84 -8.83 -2.72
C LEU A 104 8.56 -10.07 -3.26
N LYS A 105 9.06 -10.01 -4.49
CA LYS A 105 9.82 -11.11 -5.11
C LYS A 105 11.11 -11.39 -4.35
N ALA A 106 11.89 -10.35 -4.04
CA ALA A 106 13.14 -10.46 -3.30
C ALA A 106 12.93 -11.05 -1.89
N LYS A 107 11.88 -10.60 -1.19
CA LYS A 107 11.52 -11.12 0.14
C LYS A 107 10.72 -12.43 0.12
N ARG A 108 10.43 -12.97 -1.08
CA ARG A 108 9.63 -14.20 -1.29
C ARG A 108 8.24 -14.13 -0.64
N ILE A 109 7.68 -12.92 -0.50
CA ILE A 109 6.36 -12.69 0.08
C ILE A 109 5.31 -12.93 -1.00
N LYS A 110 4.46 -13.93 -0.77
CA LYS A 110 3.40 -14.29 -1.73
C LYS A 110 2.08 -13.56 -1.45
N HIS A 111 1.80 -13.18 -0.21
CA HIS A 111 0.57 -12.47 0.16
C HIS A 111 0.66 -10.97 -0.20
N ARG A 112 -0.44 -10.35 -0.63
CA ARG A 112 -0.50 -8.91 -1.00
C ARG A 112 -1.43 -8.09 -0.11
N ASN A 113 -1.94 -8.74 0.90
CA ASN A 113 -2.91 -8.21 1.82
C ASN A 113 -2.16 -7.83 3.11
N PHE A 114 -1.67 -6.60 3.18
CA PHE A 114 -1.05 -6.04 4.37
C PHE A 114 -0.94 -4.52 4.27
N GLY A 115 -0.85 -3.87 5.43
CA GLY A 115 -0.71 -2.41 5.49
C GLY A 115 -2.02 -1.73 5.06
N ILE A 116 -1.94 -0.77 4.15
CA ILE A 116 -3.13 -0.13 3.59
C ILE A 116 -4.01 -1.11 2.80
N TYR A 117 -3.41 -2.12 2.15
CA TYR A 117 -4.12 -3.09 1.32
C TYR A 117 -4.91 -4.13 2.12
N SER A 118 -4.76 -4.13 3.45
CA SER A 118 -5.50 -5.03 4.33
C SER A 118 -6.75 -4.44 4.94
N ARG A 119 -6.99 -3.15 4.74
CA ARG A 119 -8.14 -2.46 5.32
C ARG A 119 -8.87 -1.68 4.26
N TYR A 120 -10.18 -1.71 4.35
CA TYR A 120 -11.02 -0.77 3.63
C TYR A 120 -10.90 0.58 4.31
N ASN A 121 -10.43 1.58 3.56
CA ASN A 121 -10.32 2.94 4.07
C ASN A 121 -10.91 3.88 3.04
N GLN A 122 -12.03 4.50 3.40
CA GLN A 122 -12.67 5.54 2.61
C GLN A 122 -12.64 6.85 3.36
N THR A 123 -12.62 7.95 2.61
CA THR A 123 -12.68 9.31 3.14
C THR A 123 -14.02 9.62 3.81
N ASN A 124 -15.09 8.90 3.49
CA ASN A 124 -16.39 9.05 4.12
C ASN A 124 -16.43 8.34 5.50
N ILE A 125 -16.49 9.14 6.57
CA ILE A 125 -16.51 8.65 7.95
C ILE A 125 -17.76 7.84 8.31
N HIS A 126 -18.86 8.03 7.57
CA HIS A 126 -20.12 7.32 7.80
C HIS A 126 -20.20 5.97 7.06
N CYS A 127 -19.15 5.56 6.36
CA CYS A 127 -19.13 4.25 5.73
C CYS A 127 -19.03 3.15 6.80
N PRO A 128 -20.03 2.23 6.89
CA PRO A 128 -20.05 1.18 7.91
C PRO A 128 -18.90 0.17 7.76
N PHE A 129 -18.23 0.18 6.62
CA PHE A 129 -17.09 -0.70 6.32
C PHE A 129 -15.73 -0.01 6.55
N ASN A 130 -15.70 1.24 7.00
CA ASN A 130 -14.44 1.94 7.23
C ASN A 130 -13.63 1.26 8.34
N GLY A 131 -12.37 0.93 8.06
CA GLY A 131 -11.50 0.16 8.95
C GLY A 131 -11.73 -1.35 8.93
N ALA A 132 -12.71 -1.86 8.18
CA ALA A 132 -12.95 -3.29 8.03
C ALA A 132 -11.76 -3.98 7.34
N MET A 133 -11.38 -5.16 7.83
CA MET A 133 -10.31 -5.94 7.24
C MET A 133 -10.81 -6.60 5.94
N VAL A 134 -10.07 -6.41 4.86
CA VAL A 134 -10.42 -6.94 3.54
C VAL A 134 -9.66 -8.24 3.35
N ARG A 135 -10.35 -9.32 2.99
CA ARG A 135 -9.69 -10.59 2.66
C ARG A 135 -9.19 -10.57 1.22
N ARG A 136 -8.07 -11.27 0.95
CA ARG A 136 -7.45 -11.33 -0.38
C ARG A 136 -8.34 -12.00 -1.43
N ASP A 137 -9.15 -12.96 -1.00
CA ASP A 137 -10.02 -13.79 -1.84
C ASP A 137 -11.38 -13.13 -2.12
N GLY A 138 -11.58 -11.87 -1.71
CA GLY A 138 -12.82 -11.15 -2.02
C GLY A 138 -14.03 -11.87 -1.44
N GLY A 139 -14.03 -12.11 -0.13
CA GLY A 139 -15.19 -12.65 0.59
C GLY A 139 -16.43 -11.75 0.40
N VAL A 140 -17.17 -12.04 -0.66
CA VAL A 140 -18.60 -11.84 -0.99
C VAL A 140 -19.29 -10.51 -0.66
N ASN A 141 -18.58 -9.47 -0.22
CA ASN A 141 -19.20 -8.16 -0.05
C ASN A 141 -18.80 -7.21 -1.20
N PRO A 142 -19.66 -7.01 -2.21
CA PRO A 142 -19.40 -6.11 -3.33
C PRO A 142 -19.12 -4.67 -2.90
N HIS A 143 -19.51 -4.25 -1.68
CA HIS A 143 -19.14 -2.95 -1.12
C HIS A 143 -17.64 -2.82 -0.75
N LEU A 144 -16.94 -3.94 -0.55
CA LEU A 144 -15.50 -4.00 -0.25
C LEU A 144 -14.63 -4.16 -1.52
N ALA A 145 -15.24 -4.28 -2.71
CA ALA A 145 -14.51 -4.39 -3.98
C ALA A 145 -13.70 -3.11 -4.33
N SER A 146 -14.04 -1.98 -3.70
CA SER A 146 -13.30 -0.71 -3.81
C SER A 146 -12.12 -0.60 -2.84
N ALA A 147 -11.82 -1.66 -2.07
CA ALA A 147 -10.63 -1.69 -1.23
C ALA A 147 -9.36 -1.53 -2.08
N PRO A 148 -8.33 -0.83 -1.60
CA PRO A 148 -7.06 -0.80 -2.29
C PRO A 148 -6.52 -2.23 -2.42
N SER A 149 -6.37 -2.71 -3.64
CA SER A 149 -5.82 -4.03 -3.97
C SER A 149 -4.55 -3.88 -4.79
N MET A 150 -3.51 -4.61 -4.41
CA MET A 150 -2.21 -4.56 -5.08
C MET A 150 -2.17 -5.54 -6.26
N HIS A 151 -2.08 -4.98 -7.47
CA HIS A 151 -2.00 -5.71 -8.74
C HIS A 151 -0.73 -5.32 -9.49
N PHE A 152 -0.14 -6.29 -10.20
CA PHE A 152 1.06 -6.09 -11.00
C PHE A 152 0.80 -6.44 -12.47
N GLY A 153 1.53 -5.82 -13.39
CA GLY A 153 1.43 -6.14 -14.82
C GLY A 153 1.80 -7.59 -15.14
N SER A 154 2.61 -8.23 -14.31
CA SER A 154 2.98 -9.66 -14.41
C SER A 154 1.88 -10.62 -13.93
N ASP A 155 0.78 -10.10 -13.37
CA ASP A 155 -0.31 -10.94 -12.91
C ASP A 155 -0.99 -11.67 -14.06
N LYS A 156 -1.37 -12.93 -13.79
CA LYS A 156 -2.21 -13.68 -14.72
C LYS A 156 -3.54 -12.95 -14.88
N ASN A 157 -3.87 -12.57 -16.12
CA ASN A 157 -5.16 -11.98 -16.44
C ASN A 157 -6.29 -13.02 -16.24
N TRP A 158 -6.91 -12.98 -15.07
CA TRP A 158 -7.99 -13.86 -14.66
C TRP A 158 -9.20 -13.74 -15.60
N PHE A 159 -9.52 -12.53 -16.05
CA PHE A 159 -10.66 -12.26 -16.93
C PHE A 159 -10.50 -12.99 -18.27
N ASN A 160 -9.32 -12.91 -18.88
CA ASN A 160 -9.03 -13.64 -20.11
C ASN A 160 -9.12 -15.16 -19.92
N LYS A 161 -8.72 -15.68 -18.75
CA LYS A 161 -8.83 -17.11 -18.42
C LYS A 161 -10.30 -17.53 -18.28
N TYR A 162 -11.11 -16.72 -17.59
CA TYR A 162 -12.55 -16.95 -17.42
C TYR A 162 -13.28 -16.94 -18.77
N GLU A 163 -13.06 -15.91 -19.60
CA GLU A 163 -13.63 -15.81 -20.94
C GLU A 163 -13.21 -16.98 -21.83
N SER A 164 -11.94 -17.36 -21.78
CA SER A 164 -11.44 -18.54 -22.52
C SER A 164 -12.12 -19.84 -22.06
N ALA A 165 -12.34 -20.02 -20.75
CA ALA A 165 -13.04 -21.18 -20.21
C ALA A 165 -14.53 -21.20 -20.63
N LYS A 166 -15.19 -20.04 -20.63
CA LYS A 166 -16.56 -19.86 -21.10
C LYS A 166 -16.70 -20.24 -22.58
N ARG A 167 -15.81 -19.72 -23.43
CA ARG A 167 -15.75 -20.06 -24.87
C ARG A 167 -15.52 -21.56 -25.10
N ARG A 168 -14.60 -22.19 -24.35
CA ARG A 168 -14.36 -23.64 -24.43
C ARG A 168 -15.60 -24.44 -24.03
N SER A 169 -16.31 -24.01 -22.99
CA SER A 169 -17.53 -24.66 -22.52
C SER A 169 -18.67 -24.53 -23.54
N ALA A 170 -18.83 -23.35 -24.15
CA ALA A 170 -19.78 -23.13 -25.24
C ALA A 170 -19.48 -24.01 -26.47
N LYS A 171 -18.21 -24.10 -26.89
CA LYS A 171 -17.78 -24.98 -27.98
C LYS A 171 -18.07 -26.46 -27.69
N LYS A 172 -17.83 -26.91 -26.45
CA LYS A 172 -18.15 -28.29 -26.04
C LYS A 172 -19.64 -28.58 -26.08
N ARG A 173 -20.50 -27.62 -25.68
CA ARG A 173 -21.96 -27.75 -25.78
C ARG A 173 -22.40 -27.82 -27.24
N ALA A 174 -21.98 -26.88 -28.07
CA ALA A 174 -22.31 -26.87 -29.50
C ALA A 174 -21.85 -28.15 -30.23
N PHE A 175 -20.67 -28.69 -29.89
CA PHE A 175 -20.20 -29.97 -30.44
C PHE A 175 -21.08 -31.15 -29.99
N ARG A 176 -21.51 -31.17 -28.73
CA ARG A 176 -22.40 -32.22 -28.22
C ARG A 176 -23.75 -32.16 -28.91
N ASP A 177 -24.32 -30.97 -29.03
CA ASP A 177 -25.66 -30.78 -29.57
C ASP A 177 -25.68 -31.10 -31.09
N ASN A 178 -24.66 -30.67 -31.85
CA ASN A 178 -24.50 -31.07 -33.25
C ASN A 178 -24.25 -32.57 -33.47
N LYS A 179 -23.80 -33.31 -32.47
CA LYS A 179 -23.59 -34.77 -32.58
C LYS A 179 -24.89 -35.54 -32.40
N VAL A 180 -25.84 -34.99 -31.64
CA VAL A 180 -27.19 -35.55 -31.47
C VAL A 180 -27.98 -35.45 -32.77
N ASP A 181 -27.81 -34.38 -33.54
CA ASP A 181 -28.52 -34.15 -34.81
C ASP A 181 -28.02 -35.03 -35.99
N ILE A 182 -26.86 -35.68 -35.87
CA ILE A 182 -26.28 -36.55 -36.92
C ILE A 182 -26.60 -38.04 -36.65
N GLU A 183 -27.00 -38.39 -35.43
CA GLU A 183 -27.30 -39.76 -35.00
C GLU A 183 -28.82 -40.06 -34.95
N THR A 184 -29.68 -39.11 -35.36
CA THR A 184 -31.14 -39.27 -35.60
C THR A 184 -31.47 -39.24 -37.08
#